data_AF-A0A920KBU2-F1
#
_entry.id   AF-A0A920KBU2-F1
#
_cell.length_a   1.000
_cell.length_b   1.000
_cell.length_c   1.000
_cell.angle_alpha   90.00
_cell.angle_beta   90.00
_cell.angle_gamma   90.00
#
_symmetry.space_group_name_H-M   'P 1'
#
loop_
_entity.id
_entity.type
_entity.pdbx_description
1 polymer ?
#
loop_
_entity_poly.entity_id
_entity_poly.type
_entity_poly.pdbx_seq_one_letter_code
_entity_poly.pdbx_strand_id
1 'polypeptide(L)'
;MTEFFKRYFFIFFLIISCDINAEDIKISNIIIQGNNRVSNATVLNYAEINEGDIIQQENIQNIIKKLYETGYFDDIEVVLNFNDLVIKLQERPIISDIVIEDNNIIEDEDILNALENVGITRSRPFDRNIFDKVEQELVRLYFDRGRYNAKIQTKINTLERNRVSINLQINEGEASRIKEINIIGNSAFSTKKLKSLMNSGTKYFFMFWSDKDVYSNSTLKTDIGKIEDYYFNRGYIRFRILSNQVNLSNNNKDIIITINVEEGEKYEFGDIKLYGNTILDSTEVKKYVSQILLPKQTFSRRQIQQAEELMKNMFGEKGYAFPEIISAPIIDDETRIVDVEFRVTPGNRSKVRRITISGNDSTNDEVYRREIRQMESAIHKQSAIDRSKIRLQRLKFVDNVEVVKTRVPDSSDQIDITFKITERKAGEFRVSAGWSDTDGAVFDIDLKQDNFLGGGNNIAVKASRSNVQTSLRLFLTDPYYTMDGVSRTTNLIFK
;
A
#
# COMPACT_ATOMS: atom_id res chain seq x y z
N MET A 1 -45.01 13.82 -80.50
CA MET A 1 -44.48 12.69 -81.28
C MET A 1 -42.98 12.67 -81.04
N THR A 2 -42.31 11.64 -80.55
CA THR A 2 -42.57 10.22 -80.29
C THR A 2 -41.26 9.76 -79.62
N GLU A 3 -41.29 9.24 -78.40
CA GLU A 3 -41.33 7.80 -78.09
C GLU A 3 -40.06 7.00 -78.46
N PHE A 4 -39.60 6.22 -77.48
CA PHE A 4 -38.97 4.89 -77.59
C PHE A 4 -37.43 4.79 -77.72
N PHE A 5 -36.74 4.36 -76.64
CA PHE A 5 -36.38 2.96 -76.26
C PHE A 5 -35.04 2.52 -76.88
N LYS A 6 -33.95 2.42 -76.10
CA LYS A 6 -33.46 1.22 -75.36
C LYS A 6 -33.02 0.04 -76.26
N ARG A 7 -31.86 -0.55 -75.89
CA ARG A 7 -31.33 -1.92 -76.18
C ARG A 7 -30.69 -2.11 -77.58
N TYR A 8 -29.47 -2.60 -77.80
CA TYR A 8 -28.54 -3.54 -77.13
C TYR A 8 -27.08 -3.03 -77.32
N PHE A 9 -26.13 -3.06 -76.37
CA PHE A 9 -25.49 -4.17 -75.61
C PHE A 9 -24.36 -4.89 -76.38
N PHE A 10 -23.13 -4.73 -75.86
CA PHE A 10 -21.88 -5.48 -76.04
C PHE A 10 -21.09 -5.33 -77.36
N ILE A 11 -19.75 -5.28 -77.41
CA ILE A 11 -18.61 -5.05 -76.49
C ILE A 11 -17.38 -5.00 -77.45
N PHE A 12 -16.45 -4.06 -77.28
CA PHE A 12 -15.01 -4.40 -77.21
C PHE A 12 -14.20 -3.20 -76.67
N PHE A 13 -13.88 -3.31 -75.38
CA PHE A 13 -12.66 -2.90 -74.69
C PHE A 13 -11.75 -1.87 -75.39
N LEU A 14 -11.71 -0.66 -74.83
CA LEU A 14 -10.64 0.31 -75.03
C LEU A 14 -10.13 0.71 -73.64
N ILE A 15 -9.25 -0.14 -73.10
CA ILE A 15 -8.41 0.23 -71.97
C ILE A 15 -7.22 1.00 -72.55
N ILE A 16 -7.27 2.32 -72.43
CA ILE A 16 -6.05 3.11 -72.31
C ILE A 16 -5.86 3.26 -70.79
N SER A 17 -5.04 2.38 -70.23
CA SER A 17 -4.41 2.60 -68.93
C SER A 17 -3.43 3.75 -69.14
N CYS A 18 -3.83 4.96 -68.76
CA CYS A 18 -2.84 5.99 -68.50
C CYS A 18 -2.27 5.68 -67.12
N ASP A 19 -1.18 4.91 -67.09
CA ASP A 19 -0.37 4.77 -65.89
C ASP A 19 0.18 6.15 -65.57
N ILE A 20 -0.42 6.79 -64.57
CA ILE A 20 0.18 7.93 -63.87
C ILE A 20 1.38 7.35 -63.14
N ASN A 21 2.54 7.33 -63.80
CA ASN A 21 3.80 7.11 -63.12
C ASN A 21 3.98 8.26 -62.14
N ALA A 22 3.89 7.96 -60.84
CA ALA A 22 4.38 8.84 -59.80
C ALA A 22 5.88 9.04 -60.09
N GLU A 23 6.25 10.26 -60.43
CA GLU A 23 7.64 10.61 -60.72
C GLU A 23 8.46 10.37 -59.44
N ASP A 24 9.42 9.45 -59.49
CA ASP A 24 10.31 9.17 -58.37
C ASP A 24 11.23 10.39 -58.18
N ILE A 25 10.89 11.25 -57.22
CA ILE A 25 11.64 12.48 -56.96
C ILE A 25 12.81 12.17 -56.01
N LYS A 26 14.03 12.37 -56.51
CA LYS A 26 15.26 12.23 -55.74
C LYS A 26 15.57 13.53 -54.98
N ILE A 27 15.68 13.43 -53.66
CA ILE A 27 15.95 14.59 -52.80
C ILE A 27 17.40 15.03 -52.96
N SER A 28 17.59 16.32 -53.21
CA SER A 28 18.91 16.94 -53.33
C SER A 28 19.34 17.63 -52.03
N ASN A 29 18.41 18.14 -51.24
CA ASN A 29 18.69 18.82 -49.97
C ASN A 29 17.53 18.68 -48.97
N ILE A 30 17.83 18.63 -47.67
CA ILE A 30 16.83 18.56 -46.60
C ILE A 30 16.97 19.78 -45.69
N ILE A 31 15.91 20.59 -45.63
CA ILE A 31 15.87 21.84 -44.85
C ILE A 31 14.94 21.64 -43.66
N ILE A 32 15.49 21.75 -42.44
CA ILE A 32 14.73 21.61 -41.20
C ILE A 32 14.54 22.98 -40.57
N GLN A 33 13.30 23.31 -40.19
CA GLN A 33 12.93 24.61 -39.64
C GLN A 33 12.08 24.44 -38.37
N GLY A 34 12.27 25.33 -37.39
CA GLY A 34 11.42 25.42 -36.19
C GLY A 34 11.83 24.51 -35.03
N ASN A 35 12.89 23.71 -35.19
CA ASN A 35 13.56 23.03 -34.09
C ASN A 35 14.54 23.97 -33.37
N ASN A 36 14.48 23.98 -32.04
CA ASN A 36 15.32 24.80 -31.18
C ASN A 36 16.15 23.93 -30.22
N ARG A 37 15.53 22.91 -29.61
CA ARG A 37 16.20 21.97 -28.69
C ARG A 37 16.65 20.69 -29.38
N VAL A 38 15.86 20.18 -30.32
CA VAL A 38 16.20 18.97 -31.06
C VAL A 38 17.13 19.36 -32.20
N SER A 39 18.29 18.71 -32.31
CA SER A 39 19.25 19.04 -33.38
C SER A 39 18.77 18.52 -34.74
N ASN A 40 19.18 19.17 -35.84
CA ASN A 40 18.85 18.73 -37.20
C ASN A 40 19.22 17.27 -37.44
N ALA A 41 20.40 16.83 -36.97
CA ALA A 41 20.85 15.44 -37.10
C ALA A 41 19.94 14.45 -36.36
N THR A 42 19.41 14.85 -35.20
CA THR A 42 18.47 14.04 -34.42
C THR A 42 17.13 13.89 -35.15
N VAL A 43 16.63 14.97 -35.75
CA VAL A 43 15.40 14.93 -36.56
C VAL A 43 15.56 14.01 -37.76
N LEU A 44 16.67 14.11 -38.52
CA LEU A 44 16.94 13.25 -39.68
C LEU A 44 17.01 11.77 -39.29
N ASN A 45 17.62 11.47 -38.15
CA ASN A 45 17.71 10.11 -37.62
C ASN A 45 16.33 9.54 -37.28
N TYR A 46 15.47 10.30 -36.58
CA TYR A 46 14.11 9.86 -36.26
C TYR A 46 13.19 9.75 -37.49
N ALA A 47 13.36 10.64 -38.47
CA ALA A 47 12.67 10.56 -39.75
C ALA A 47 13.16 9.41 -40.63
N GLU A 48 14.32 8.81 -40.30
CA GLU A 48 15.03 7.78 -41.09
C GLU A 48 15.19 8.20 -42.56
N ILE A 49 15.70 9.41 -42.77
CA ILE A 49 15.87 9.97 -44.11
C ILE A 49 17.27 10.57 -44.30
N ASN A 50 17.83 10.35 -45.49
CA ASN A 50 19.11 10.91 -45.90
C ASN A 50 18.98 11.67 -47.22
N GLU A 51 19.91 12.60 -47.44
CA GLU A 51 20.06 13.26 -48.72
C GLU A 51 20.38 12.22 -49.81
N GLY A 52 19.70 12.31 -50.96
CA GLY A 52 19.82 11.35 -52.06
C GLY A 52 18.80 10.22 -52.05
N ASP A 53 17.95 10.11 -51.03
CA ASP A 53 16.83 9.16 -51.00
C ASP A 53 15.76 9.52 -52.04
N ILE A 54 15.08 8.50 -52.56
CA ILE A 54 13.93 8.64 -53.46
C ILE A 54 12.68 8.70 -52.59
N ILE A 55 11.93 9.81 -52.67
CA ILE A 55 10.68 9.97 -51.92
C ILE A 55 9.47 9.75 -52.81
N GLN A 56 8.58 8.91 -52.30
CA GLN A 56 7.20 8.76 -52.76
C GLN A 56 6.25 9.34 -51.71
N GLN A 57 5.01 9.61 -52.09
CA GLN A 57 4.01 10.23 -51.21
C GLN A 57 3.73 9.41 -49.93
N GLU A 58 3.88 8.08 -49.98
CA GLU A 58 3.78 7.19 -48.83
C GLU A 58 4.93 7.37 -47.82
N ASN A 59 6.13 7.70 -48.30
CA ASN A 59 7.30 7.96 -47.46
C ASN A 59 7.11 9.23 -46.62
N ILE A 60 6.44 10.25 -47.17
CA ILE A 60 6.13 11.51 -46.45
C ILE A 60 5.23 11.23 -45.24
N GLN A 61 4.18 10.42 -45.42
CA GLN A 61 3.29 10.04 -44.32
C GLN A 61 4.04 9.26 -43.24
N ASN A 62 4.95 8.36 -43.63
CA ASN A 62 5.75 7.58 -42.70
C ASN A 62 6.72 8.46 -41.89
N ILE A 63 7.35 9.46 -42.53
CA ILE A 63 8.22 10.44 -41.86
C ILE A 63 7.44 11.22 -40.81
N ILE A 64 6.28 11.78 -41.21
CA ILE A 64 5.40 12.52 -40.30
C ILE A 64 5.02 11.63 -39.11
N LYS A 65 4.61 10.38 -39.38
CA LYS A 65 4.23 9.42 -38.35
C LYS A 65 5.37 9.14 -37.37
N LYS A 66 6.58 8.82 -37.85
CA LYS A 66 7.76 8.55 -37.01
C LYS A 66 8.13 9.75 -36.15
N LEU A 67 8.10 10.95 -36.73
CA LEU A 67 8.38 12.19 -35.99
C LEU A 67 7.33 12.46 -34.91
N TYR A 68 6.05 12.21 -35.16
CA TYR A 68 5.01 12.28 -34.12
C TYR A 68 5.19 11.23 -33.02
N GLU A 69 5.59 10.00 -33.37
CA GLU A 69 5.85 8.91 -32.41
C GLU A 69 6.97 9.25 -31.41
N THR A 70 7.88 10.17 -31.75
CA THR A 70 8.92 10.64 -30.81
C THR A 70 8.36 11.44 -29.63
N GLY A 71 7.17 12.04 -29.78
CA GLY A 71 6.55 12.87 -28.75
C GLY A 71 7.25 14.21 -28.48
N TYR A 72 8.17 14.65 -29.36
CA TYR A 72 8.86 15.94 -29.23
C TYR A 72 8.20 17.10 -29.97
N PHE A 73 7.33 16.82 -30.93
CA PHE A 73 6.76 17.82 -31.82
C PHE A 73 5.23 17.88 -31.69
N ASP A 74 4.70 19.10 -31.73
CA ASP A 74 3.28 19.43 -31.63
C ASP A 74 2.65 19.47 -33.03
N ASP A 75 3.35 20.10 -33.97
CA ASP A 75 2.97 20.19 -35.37
C ASP A 75 4.15 19.86 -36.28
N ILE A 76 3.90 19.11 -37.35
CA ILE A 76 4.89 18.67 -38.33
C ILE A 76 4.32 18.86 -39.73
N GLU A 77 4.94 19.74 -40.50
CA GLU A 77 4.59 19.98 -41.91
C GLU A 77 5.79 19.58 -42.78
N VAL A 78 5.57 18.65 -43.70
CA VAL A 78 6.60 18.22 -44.66
C VAL A 78 6.17 18.67 -46.06
N VAL A 79 6.94 19.58 -46.65
CA VAL A 79 6.68 20.18 -47.97
C VAL A 79 7.82 19.82 -48.91
N LEU A 80 7.48 19.29 -50.08
CA LEU A 80 8.43 19.03 -51.15
C LEU A 80 8.40 20.19 -52.14
N ASN A 81 9.51 20.94 -52.25
CA ASN A 81 9.67 22.03 -53.20
C ASN A 81 10.69 21.62 -54.27
N PHE A 82 10.21 21.15 -55.42
CA PHE A 82 11.06 20.57 -56.47
C PHE A 82 11.89 19.39 -55.93
N ASN A 83 13.19 19.58 -55.70
CA ASN A 83 14.10 18.56 -55.15
C ASN A 83 14.48 18.78 -53.67
N ASP A 84 13.95 19.83 -53.04
CA ASP A 84 14.25 20.17 -51.64
C ASP A 84 13.10 19.72 -50.73
N LEU A 85 13.43 18.93 -49.71
CA LEU A 85 12.48 18.52 -48.68
C LEU A 85 12.54 19.48 -47.50
N VAL A 86 11.47 20.25 -47.29
CA VAL A 86 11.36 21.20 -46.17
C VAL A 86 10.52 20.56 -45.07
N ILE A 87 11.13 20.33 -43.91
CA ILE A 87 10.48 19.82 -42.71
C ILE A 87 10.32 21.00 -41.74
N LYS A 88 9.10 21.51 -41.60
CA LYS A 88 8.78 22.52 -40.59
C LYS A 88 8.24 21.82 -39.34
N LEU A 89 8.82 22.16 -38.21
CA LEU A 89 8.56 21.54 -36.92
C LEU A 89 8.14 22.59 -35.91
N GLN A 90 7.13 22.27 -35.11
CA GLN A 90 6.83 22.99 -33.89
C GLN A 90 7.17 22.09 -32.70
N GLU A 91 8.24 22.39 -31.97
CA GLU A 91 8.60 21.63 -30.76
C GLU A 91 7.53 21.80 -29.67
N ARG A 92 7.22 20.70 -28.98
CA ARG A 92 6.36 20.73 -27.81
C ARG A 92 7.01 21.53 -26.68
N PRO A 93 6.24 22.36 -25.96
CA PRO A 93 6.77 23.08 -24.83
C PRO A 93 7.14 22.13 -23.70
N ILE A 94 8.09 22.52 -22.87
CA ILE A 94 8.52 21.71 -21.72
C ILE A 94 7.82 22.16 -20.45
N ILE A 95 7.39 21.19 -19.66
CA ILE A 95 6.80 21.43 -18.33
C ILE A 95 7.90 21.93 -17.40
N SER A 96 7.86 23.21 -17.07
CA SER A 96 8.78 23.81 -16.09
C SER A 96 8.37 23.38 -14.68
N ASP A 97 7.14 23.70 -14.31
CA ASP A 97 6.62 23.56 -12.96
C ASP A 97 5.15 23.16 -12.99
N ILE A 98 4.76 22.35 -12.00
CA ILE A 98 3.38 21.95 -11.72
C ILE A 98 3.04 22.55 -10.37
N VAL A 99 2.10 23.50 -10.36
CA VAL A 99 1.61 24.20 -9.17
C VAL A 99 0.26 23.60 -8.82
N ILE A 100 0.09 23.16 -7.58
CA ILE A 100 -1.13 22.55 -7.07
C ILE A 100 -1.67 23.50 -5.99
N GLU A 101 -2.96 23.81 -6.09
CA GLU A 101 -3.66 24.70 -5.16
C GLU A 101 -4.92 24.03 -4.63
N ASP A 102 -5.26 24.32 -3.36
CA ASP A 102 -6.48 23.90 -2.67
C ASP A 102 -6.63 22.37 -2.42
N ASN A 103 -5.53 21.61 -2.42
CA ASN A 103 -5.49 20.19 -2.07
C ASN A 103 -5.23 19.95 -0.57
N ASN A 104 -6.29 19.85 0.23
CA ASN A 104 -6.16 19.64 1.68
C ASN A 104 -6.21 18.16 2.08
N ILE A 105 -6.81 17.30 1.25
CA ILE A 105 -7.04 15.88 1.56
C ILE A 105 -5.92 15.00 1.02
N ILE A 106 -5.34 15.40 -0.11
CA ILE A 106 -4.32 14.66 -0.83
C ILE A 106 -3.06 15.50 -0.83
N GLU A 107 -1.97 14.93 -0.34
CA GLU A 107 -0.67 15.60 -0.35
C GLU A 107 -0.15 15.77 -1.79
N ASP A 108 0.61 16.84 -2.02
CA ASP A 108 1.17 17.18 -3.33
C ASP A 108 1.93 16.00 -3.96
N GLU A 109 2.66 15.24 -3.14
CA GLU A 109 3.46 14.10 -3.58
C GLU A 109 2.61 13.01 -4.23
N ASP A 110 1.45 12.69 -3.66
CA ASP A 110 0.51 11.71 -4.23
C ASP A 110 -0.02 12.16 -5.60
N ILE A 111 -0.34 13.45 -5.74
CA ILE A 111 -0.84 14.04 -6.99
C ILE A 111 0.27 14.02 -8.04
N LEU A 112 1.49 14.40 -7.68
CA LEU A 112 2.64 14.39 -8.58
C LEU A 112 2.98 12.96 -9.04
N ASN A 113 2.92 11.98 -8.15
CA ASN A 113 3.11 10.56 -8.49
C ASN A 113 2.02 10.07 -9.47
N ALA A 114 0.77 10.48 -9.27
CA ALA A 114 -0.32 10.14 -10.20
C ALA A 114 -0.10 10.75 -11.60
N LEU A 115 0.37 12.00 -11.66
CA LEU A 115 0.71 12.68 -12.91
C LEU A 115 1.88 12.01 -13.64
N GLU A 116 2.90 11.58 -12.90
CA GLU A 116 4.07 10.91 -13.45
C GLU A 116 3.70 9.58 -14.13
N ASN A 117 2.79 8.81 -13.54
CA ASN A 117 2.29 7.55 -14.12
C ASN A 117 1.59 7.75 -15.48
N VAL A 118 1.03 8.93 -15.71
CA VAL A 118 0.37 9.31 -16.97
C VAL A 118 1.36 10.00 -17.94
N GLY A 119 2.61 10.22 -17.50
CA GLY A 119 3.68 10.80 -18.31
C GLY A 119 3.84 12.31 -18.16
N ILE A 120 3.11 12.94 -17.24
CA ILE A 120 3.20 14.37 -16.92
C ILE A 120 4.12 14.55 -15.72
N THR A 121 5.34 15.02 -15.99
CA THR A 121 6.31 15.35 -14.94
C THR A 121 7.16 16.54 -15.36
N ARG A 122 7.85 17.14 -14.40
CA ARG A 122 8.74 18.27 -14.66
C ARG A 122 9.83 17.85 -15.65
N SER A 123 10.25 18.80 -16.49
CA SER A 123 11.28 18.60 -17.51
C SER A 123 10.93 17.62 -18.66
N ARG A 124 9.68 17.16 -18.77
CA ARG A 124 9.20 16.44 -19.96
C ARG A 124 8.47 17.35 -20.94
N PRO A 125 8.43 16.99 -22.25
CA PRO A 125 7.56 17.64 -23.22
C PRO A 125 6.09 17.53 -22.80
N PHE A 126 5.35 18.62 -22.92
CA PHE A 126 3.93 18.68 -22.65
C PHE A 126 3.13 18.11 -23.82
N ASP A 127 2.27 17.14 -23.54
CA ASP A 127 1.32 16.57 -24.50
C ASP A 127 -0.11 16.92 -24.09
N ARG A 128 -0.79 17.69 -24.94
CA ARG A 128 -2.18 18.11 -24.69
C ARG A 128 -3.16 16.93 -24.67
N ASN A 129 -2.95 15.92 -25.52
CA ASN A 129 -3.84 14.75 -25.60
C ASN A 129 -3.72 13.85 -24.37
N ILE A 130 -2.54 13.80 -23.77
CA ILE A 130 -2.31 13.12 -22.49
C ILE A 130 -2.91 13.95 -21.37
N PHE A 131 -2.74 15.27 -21.42
CA PHE A 131 -3.24 16.18 -20.40
C PHE A 131 -4.77 16.18 -20.26
N ASP A 132 -5.53 16.02 -21.34
CA ASP A 132 -7.00 15.92 -21.24
C ASP A 132 -7.45 14.66 -20.48
N LYS A 133 -6.61 13.61 -20.42
CA LYS A 133 -6.86 12.41 -19.60
C LYS A 133 -6.44 12.59 -18.14
N VAL A 134 -5.56 13.55 -17.86
CA VAL A 134 -5.08 13.84 -16.50
C VAL A 134 -6.21 14.32 -15.61
N GLU A 135 -7.09 15.20 -16.11
CA GLU A 135 -8.23 15.67 -15.30
C GLU A 135 -9.09 14.49 -14.83
N GLN A 136 -9.34 13.52 -15.71
CA GLN A 136 -10.13 12.33 -15.38
C GLN A 136 -9.44 11.44 -14.35
N GLU A 137 -8.13 11.20 -14.48
CA GLU A 137 -7.38 10.39 -13.51
C GLU A 137 -7.22 11.09 -12.15
N LEU A 138 -7.00 12.40 -12.13
CA LEU A 138 -6.96 13.17 -10.89
C LEU A 138 -8.33 13.21 -10.21
N VAL A 139 -9.42 13.40 -10.97
CA VAL A 139 -10.78 13.31 -10.42
C VAL A 139 -11.05 11.92 -9.85
N ARG A 140 -10.60 10.86 -10.53
CA ARG A 140 -10.69 9.48 -10.04
C ARG A 140 -9.96 9.27 -8.71
N LEU A 141 -8.77 9.87 -8.54
CA LEU A 141 -8.02 9.83 -7.28
C LEU A 141 -8.83 10.42 -6.11
N TYR A 142 -9.59 11.49 -6.36
CA TYR A 142 -10.51 12.07 -5.39
C TYR A 142 -11.76 11.20 -5.18
N PHE A 143 -12.29 10.56 -6.22
CA PHE A 143 -13.43 9.63 -6.11
C PHE A 143 -13.10 8.42 -5.24
N ASP A 144 -11.88 7.89 -5.37
CA ASP A 144 -11.38 6.78 -4.54
C ASP A 144 -11.33 7.13 -3.05
N ARG A 145 -11.25 8.43 -2.71
CA ARG A 145 -11.31 8.99 -1.35
C ARG A 145 -12.70 9.56 -0.97
N GLY A 146 -13.73 9.24 -1.75
CA GLY A 146 -15.12 9.65 -1.45
C GLY A 146 -15.45 11.09 -1.77
N ARG A 147 -14.68 11.76 -2.64
CA ARG A 147 -14.92 13.13 -3.08
C ARG A 147 -15.51 13.16 -4.48
N TYR A 148 -16.74 12.66 -4.63
CA TYR A 148 -17.43 12.63 -5.94
C TYR A 148 -17.87 14.02 -6.45
N ASN A 149 -17.79 15.04 -5.59
CA ASN A 149 -18.03 16.43 -5.97
C ASN A 149 -16.75 17.18 -6.34
N ALA A 150 -15.60 16.51 -6.35
CA ALA A 150 -14.34 17.14 -6.69
C ALA A 150 -14.36 17.63 -8.14
N LYS A 151 -13.86 18.84 -8.34
CA LYS A 151 -13.67 19.47 -9.65
C LYS A 151 -12.25 20.00 -9.72
N ILE A 152 -11.58 19.72 -10.82
CA ILE A 152 -10.19 20.11 -11.01
C ILE A 152 -10.16 21.08 -12.19
N GLN A 153 -9.76 22.31 -11.93
CA GLN A 153 -9.59 23.31 -12.98
C GLN A 153 -8.11 23.38 -13.34
N THR A 154 -7.81 23.03 -14.58
CA THR A 154 -6.44 23.09 -15.10
C THR A 154 -6.23 24.37 -15.89
N LYS A 155 -5.17 25.13 -15.58
CA LYS A 155 -4.74 26.30 -16.34
C LYS A 155 -3.32 26.08 -16.84
N ILE A 156 -3.13 26.22 -18.15
CA ILE A 156 -1.82 26.11 -18.78
C ILE A 156 -1.31 27.52 -19.07
N ASN A 157 -0.22 27.91 -18.43
CA ASN A 157 0.42 29.19 -18.64
C ASN A 157 1.65 29.00 -19.52
N THR A 158 1.67 29.62 -20.69
CA THR A 158 2.86 29.65 -21.56
C THR A 158 3.91 30.58 -20.97
N LEU A 159 5.14 30.08 -20.87
CA LEU A 159 6.30 30.79 -20.36
C LEU A 159 7.29 31.06 -21.48
N GLU A 160 8.25 31.95 -21.21
CA GLU A 160 9.36 32.19 -22.11
C GLU A 160 10.18 30.93 -22.39
N ARG A 161 10.78 30.89 -23.60
CA ARG A 161 11.65 29.80 -24.09
C ARG A 161 10.92 28.47 -24.32
N ASN A 162 9.71 28.52 -24.90
CA ASN A 162 8.88 27.36 -25.21
C ASN A 162 8.68 26.43 -24.00
N ARG A 163 8.25 27.02 -22.88
CA ARG A 163 7.96 26.31 -21.63
C ARG A 163 6.52 26.52 -21.22
N VAL A 164 5.98 25.62 -20.43
CA VAL A 164 4.64 25.75 -19.84
C VAL A 164 4.71 25.50 -18.33
N SER A 165 3.88 26.23 -17.59
CA SER A 165 3.54 25.93 -16.21
C SER A 165 2.10 25.43 -16.14
N ILE A 166 1.91 24.32 -15.45
CA ILE A 166 0.60 23.71 -15.23
C ILE A 166 0.14 24.14 -13.84
N ASN A 167 -0.96 24.89 -13.77
CA ASN A 167 -1.62 25.21 -12.52
C ASN A 167 -2.88 24.34 -12.38
N LEU A 168 -2.93 23.54 -11.33
CA LEU A 168 -4.03 22.67 -10.95
C LEU A 168 -4.76 23.29 -9.76
N GLN A 169 -5.90 23.90 -10.02
CA GLN A 169 -6.76 24.46 -8.98
C GLN A 169 -7.82 23.42 -8.61
N ILE A 170 -7.74 22.88 -7.40
CA ILE A 170 -8.57 21.75 -6.99
C ILE A 170 -9.69 22.22 -6.06
N ASN A 171 -10.93 22.02 -6.48
CA ASN A 171 -12.07 22.11 -5.58
C ASN A 171 -12.46 20.70 -5.14
N GLU A 172 -12.09 20.32 -3.94
CA GLU A 172 -12.32 18.95 -3.43
C GLU A 172 -13.80 18.64 -3.18
N GLY A 173 -14.64 19.66 -3.01
CA GLY A 173 -16.05 19.52 -2.69
C GLY A 173 -16.35 18.81 -1.36
N GLU A 174 -17.65 18.69 -1.04
CA GLU A 174 -18.09 17.95 0.15
C GLU A 174 -17.88 16.43 -0.03
N ALA A 175 -17.51 15.76 1.07
CA ALA A 175 -17.41 14.31 1.12
C ALA A 175 -18.77 13.66 0.85
N SER A 176 -18.78 12.69 -0.06
CA SER A 176 -19.92 11.82 -0.29
C SER A 176 -19.99 10.79 0.84
N ARG A 177 -21.16 10.67 1.46
CA ARG A 177 -21.38 9.88 2.66
C ARG A 177 -22.14 8.60 2.36
N ILE A 178 -21.76 7.51 3.03
CA ILE A 178 -22.41 6.22 2.97
C ILE A 178 -23.74 6.31 3.71
N LYS A 179 -24.83 6.33 2.94
CA LYS A 179 -26.19 6.34 3.46
C LYS A 179 -26.67 4.95 3.83
N GLU A 180 -26.29 3.97 3.01
CA GLU A 180 -26.70 2.59 3.22
C GLU A 180 -25.68 1.61 2.64
N ILE A 181 -25.56 0.47 3.31
CA ILE A 181 -24.83 -0.69 2.81
C ILE A 181 -25.84 -1.84 2.73
N ASN A 182 -25.94 -2.50 1.60
CA ASN A 182 -26.79 -3.65 1.38
C ASN A 182 -25.90 -4.86 1.15
N ILE A 183 -26.19 -5.96 1.86
CA ILE A 183 -25.54 -7.24 1.62
C ILE A 183 -26.66 -8.20 1.25
N ILE A 184 -26.51 -8.83 0.08
CA ILE A 184 -27.52 -9.69 -0.54
C ILE A 184 -26.88 -11.07 -0.75
N GLY A 185 -27.64 -12.12 -0.48
CA GLY A 185 -27.18 -13.51 -0.57
C GLY A 185 -26.66 -14.08 0.76
N ASN A 186 -26.61 -13.28 1.82
CA ASN A 186 -26.31 -13.77 3.17
C ASN A 186 -27.56 -14.38 3.83
N SER A 187 -27.47 -15.66 4.20
CA SER A 187 -28.53 -16.43 4.87
C SER A 187 -28.05 -17.00 6.21
N ALA A 188 -26.79 -17.43 6.28
CA ALA A 188 -26.16 -17.99 7.48
C ALA A 188 -25.87 -16.93 8.55
N PHE A 189 -25.57 -15.70 8.15
CA PHE A 189 -25.31 -14.59 9.06
C PHE A 189 -26.19 -13.39 8.75
N SER A 190 -26.57 -12.65 9.79
CA SER A 190 -27.38 -11.44 9.61
C SER A 190 -26.56 -10.30 9.00
N THR A 191 -27.20 -9.49 8.14
CA THR A 191 -26.58 -8.31 7.53
C THR A 191 -26.05 -7.35 8.59
N LYS A 192 -26.73 -7.21 9.73
CA LYS A 192 -26.26 -6.39 10.87
C LYS A 192 -24.93 -6.91 11.43
N LYS A 193 -24.76 -8.23 11.51
CA LYS A 193 -23.51 -8.83 11.99
C LYS A 193 -22.37 -8.56 11.01
N LEU A 194 -22.60 -8.73 9.71
CA LEU A 194 -21.59 -8.46 8.68
C LEU A 194 -21.18 -6.98 8.66
N LYS A 195 -22.15 -6.06 8.69
CA LYS A 195 -21.92 -4.60 8.82
C LYS A 195 -21.11 -4.23 10.07
N SER A 196 -21.26 -4.97 11.17
CA SER A 196 -20.50 -4.70 12.41
C SER A 196 -19.00 -4.97 12.29
N LEU A 197 -18.58 -5.77 11.30
CA LEU A 197 -17.16 -6.06 11.04
C LEU A 197 -16.49 -4.95 10.22
N MET A 198 -17.30 -4.18 9.49
CA MET A 198 -16.85 -3.13 8.58
C MET A 198 -16.42 -1.88 9.36
N ASN A 199 -15.30 -1.30 8.93
CA ASN A 199 -14.85 0.03 9.34
C ASN A 199 -15.77 1.10 8.75
N SER A 200 -16.14 0.97 7.47
CA SER A 200 -17.11 1.81 6.80
C SER A 200 -18.54 1.49 7.23
N GLY A 201 -19.43 2.48 7.16
CA GLY A 201 -20.85 2.28 7.44
C GLY A 201 -21.59 3.56 7.74
N THR A 202 -22.85 3.43 8.10
CA THR A 202 -23.68 4.57 8.47
C THR A 202 -23.25 5.14 9.82
N LYS A 203 -23.14 6.46 9.88
CA LYS A 203 -22.83 7.20 11.11
C LYS A 203 -24.09 7.39 11.94
N TYR A 204 -24.04 7.03 13.22
CA TYR A 204 -25.09 7.40 14.17
C TYR A 204 -24.96 8.87 14.55
N PHE A 205 -26.08 9.50 14.93
CA PHE A 205 -26.14 10.93 15.26
C PHE A 205 -25.09 11.38 16.30
N PHE A 206 -24.74 10.52 17.27
CA PHE A 206 -23.78 10.83 18.34
C PHE A 206 -22.30 10.68 17.95
N MET A 207 -21.97 10.17 16.76
CA MET A 207 -20.59 9.86 16.35
C MET A 207 -19.90 11.04 15.63
N PHE A 208 -20.02 12.26 16.14
CA PHE A 208 -19.62 13.48 15.44
C PHE A 208 -18.15 13.51 14.97
N TRP A 209 -17.21 12.93 15.72
CA TRP A 209 -15.78 12.82 15.34
C TRP A 209 -15.41 11.63 14.43
N SER A 210 -16.37 10.80 14.02
CA SER A 210 -16.09 9.61 13.21
C SER A 210 -16.25 9.88 11.72
N ASP A 211 -15.25 9.47 10.93
CA ASP A 211 -15.29 9.48 9.46
C ASP A 211 -15.81 8.15 8.88
N LYS A 212 -16.53 7.37 9.68
CA LYS A 212 -17.04 6.03 9.31
C LYS A 212 -17.96 6.05 8.09
N ASP A 213 -18.69 7.14 7.90
CA ASP A 213 -19.59 7.34 6.76
C ASP A 213 -18.89 7.93 5.54
N VAL A 214 -17.62 8.29 5.60
CA VAL A 214 -16.89 8.75 4.40
C VAL A 214 -16.50 7.53 3.56
N TYR A 215 -16.90 7.52 2.29
CA TYR A 215 -16.52 6.45 1.38
C TYR A 215 -15.02 6.49 1.08
N SER A 216 -14.41 5.31 1.07
CA SER A 216 -13.07 5.10 0.52
C SER A 216 -13.01 3.72 -0.10
N ASN A 217 -12.49 3.63 -1.32
CA ASN A 217 -12.33 2.36 -2.03
C ASN A 217 -11.38 1.41 -1.27
N SER A 218 -10.30 1.94 -0.67
CA SER A 218 -9.36 1.14 0.13
C SER A 218 -10.01 0.58 1.40
N THR A 219 -10.84 1.40 2.07
CA THR A 219 -11.60 0.97 3.25
C THR A 219 -12.63 -0.11 2.87
N LEU A 220 -13.36 0.07 1.76
CA LEU A 220 -14.32 -0.93 1.29
C LEU A 220 -13.65 -2.27 0.96
N LYS A 221 -12.49 -2.27 0.29
CA LYS A 221 -11.70 -3.49 0.03
C LYS A 221 -11.28 -4.19 1.32
N THR A 222 -10.84 -3.42 2.31
CA THR A 222 -10.48 -3.94 3.64
C THR A 222 -11.70 -4.57 4.34
N ASP A 223 -12.85 -3.92 4.25
CA ASP A 223 -14.09 -4.40 4.86
C ASP A 223 -14.63 -5.66 4.20
N ILE A 224 -14.53 -5.73 2.87
CA ILE A 224 -14.79 -6.94 2.09
C ILE A 224 -13.90 -8.09 2.56
N GLY A 225 -12.58 -7.86 2.70
CA GLY A 225 -11.65 -8.88 3.19
C GLY A 225 -12.01 -9.37 4.61
N LYS A 226 -12.48 -8.49 5.49
CA LYS A 226 -12.97 -8.89 6.82
C LYS A 226 -14.22 -9.75 6.77
N ILE A 227 -15.13 -9.49 5.83
CA ILE A 227 -16.31 -10.32 5.61
C ILE A 227 -15.85 -11.70 5.12
N GLU A 228 -14.98 -11.77 4.10
CA GLU A 228 -14.40 -13.02 3.60
C GLU A 228 -13.75 -13.83 4.72
N ASP A 229 -12.86 -13.21 5.50
CA ASP A 229 -12.22 -13.85 6.64
C ASP A 229 -13.23 -14.33 7.70
N TYR A 230 -14.32 -13.59 7.92
CA TYR A 230 -15.36 -13.99 8.86
C TYR A 230 -16.05 -15.30 8.45
N TYR A 231 -16.31 -15.48 7.15
CA TYR A 231 -16.88 -16.68 6.56
C TYR A 231 -15.88 -17.84 6.51
N PHE A 232 -14.66 -17.61 6.02
CA PHE A 232 -13.59 -18.61 5.96
C PHE A 232 -13.22 -19.15 7.34
N ASN A 233 -13.34 -18.33 8.38
CA ASN A 233 -13.07 -18.75 9.75
C ASN A 233 -14.21 -19.53 10.42
N ARG A 234 -15.34 -19.74 9.72
CA ARG A 234 -16.55 -20.43 10.20
C ARG A 234 -17.01 -21.58 9.31
N GLY A 235 -16.13 -22.05 8.43
CA GLY A 235 -16.33 -23.25 7.63
C GLY A 235 -16.81 -22.99 6.21
N TYR A 236 -17.04 -21.75 5.81
CA TYR A 236 -17.53 -21.42 4.47
C TYR A 236 -16.35 -21.23 3.50
N ILE A 237 -15.67 -22.33 3.16
CA ILE A 237 -14.47 -22.28 2.29
C ILE A 237 -14.80 -21.93 0.84
N ARG A 238 -16.04 -22.16 0.42
CA ARG A 238 -16.56 -21.80 -0.91
C ARG A 238 -17.21 -20.41 -0.94
N PHE A 239 -17.06 -19.61 0.12
CA PHE A 239 -17.56 -18.24 0.16
C PHE A 239 -16.97 -17.40 -0.98
N ARG A 240 -17.83 -16.64 -1.67
CA ARG A 240 -17.43 -15.74 -2.76
C ARG A 240 -18.20 -14.44 -2.71
N ILE A 241 -17.53 -13.36 -3.10
CA ILE A 241 -18.19 -12.08 -3.41
C ILE A 241 -18.42 -12.05 -4.90
N LEU A 242 -19.70 -12.04 -5.30
CA LEU A 242 -20.10 -12.03 -6.71
C LEU A 242 -19.89 -10.66 -7.34
N SER A 243 -20.20 -9.60 -6.59
CA SER A 243 -20.01 -8.22 -7.04
C SER A 243 -20.09 -7.24 -5.87
N ASN A 244 -19.39 -6.11 -5.98
CA ASN A 244 -19.64 -4.91 -5.19
C ASN A 244 -20.04 -3.77 -6.13
N GLN A 245 -21.14 -3.08 -5.81
CA GLN A 245 -21.65 -1.97 -6.61
C GLN A 245 -21.74 -0.75 -5.71
N VAL A 246 -21.18 0.37 -6.18
CA VAL A 246 -21.21 1.66 -5.48
C VAL A 246 -22.09 2.58 -6.29
N ASN A 247 -23.31 2.82 -5.79
CA ASN A 247 -24.27 3.70 -6.43
C ASN A 247 -24.23 5.08 -5.76
N LEU A 248 -24.19 6.12 -6.58
CA LEU A 248 -24.17 7.50 -6.14
C LEU A 248 -25.54 8.14 -6.42
N SER A 249 -26.07 8.90 -5.47
CA SER A 249 -27.29 9.69 -5.68
C SER A 249 -27.08 10.82 -6.69
N ASN A 250 -28.15 11.31 -7.29
CA ASN A 250 -28.11 12.40 -8.30
C ASN A 250 -27.41 13.69 -7.82
N ASN A 251 -27.31 13.91 -6.51
CA ASN A 251 -26.65 15.08 -5.93
C ASN A 251 -25.18 14.81 -5.54
N ASN A 252 -24.63 13.63 -5.86
CA ASN A 252 -23.27 13.20 -5.52
C ASN A 252 -22.94 13.23 -4.02
N LYS A 253 -23.95 13.23 -3.14
CA LYS A 253 -23.76 13.30 -1.68
C LYS A 253 -23.98 11.96 -0.97
N ASP A 254 -24.93 11.15 -1.44
CA ASP A 254 -25.29 9.90 -0.80
C ASP A 254 -24.74 8.71 -1.60
N ILE A 255 -24.06 7.80 -0.92
CA ILE A 255 -23.54 6.56 -1.47
C ILE A 255 -24.32 5.38 -0.91
N ILE A 256 -24.74 4.50 -1.81
CA ILE A 256 -25.36 3.21 -1.48
C ILE A 256 -24.44 2.11 -2.00
N ILE A 257 -23.91 1.31 -1.09
CA ILE A 257 -23.01 0.19 -1.42
C ILE A 257 -23.84 -1.09 -1.42
N THR A 258 -23.82 -1.86 -2.50
CA THR A 258 -24.48 -3.17 -2.56
C THR A 258 -23.44 -4.27 -2.79
N ILE A 259 -23.39 -5.24 -1.88
CA ILE A 259 -22.45 -6.36 -1.91
C ILE A 259 -23.26 -7.64 -2.10
N ASN A 260 -23.05 -8.30 -3.23
CA ASN A 260 -23.67 -9.59 -3.53
C ASN A 260 -22.69 -10.70 -3.14
N VAL A 261 -23.14 -11.63 -2.30
CA VAL A 261 -22.32 -12.73 -1.77
C VAL A 261 -22.95 -14.08 -2.08
N GLU A 262 -22.11 -15.10 -2.20
CA GLU A 262 -22.49 -16.50 -2.27
C GLU A 262 -21.81 -17.21 -1.10
N GLU A 263 -22.60 -17.70 -0.14
CA GLU A 263 -22.05 -18.22 1.12
C GLU A 263 -21.36 -19.58 0.94
N GLY A 264 -21.93 -20.43 0.09
CA GLY A 264 -21.56 -21.84 -0.02
C GLY A 264 -21.96 -22.65 1.22
N GLU A 265 -21.61 -23.93 1.20
CA GLU A 265 -21.88 -24.84 2.31
C GLU A 265 -20.82 -24.72 3.41
N LYS A 266 -21.17 -25.23 4.60
CA LYS A 266 -20.26 -25.31 5.73
C LYS A 266 -19.44 -26.60 5.69
N TYR A 267 -18.13 -26.46 5.84
CA TYR A 267 -17.16 -27.55 5.84
C TYR A 267 -16.55 -27.79 7.22
N GLU A 268 -16.07 -29.02 7.43
CA GLU A 268 -15.38 -29.46 8.64
C GLU A 268 -13.96 -29.94 8.34
N PHE A 269 -13.09 -29.92 9.33
CA PHE A 269 -11.73 -30.46 9.21
C PHE A 269 -11.74 -31.99 9.12
N GLY A 270 -10.97 -32.50 8.17
CA GLY A 270 -10.70 -33.92 7.96
C GLY A 270 -9.39 -34.37 8.57
N ASP A 271 -8.62 -35.14 7.81
CA ASP A 271 -7.28 -35.60 8.20
C ASP A 271 -6.22 -34.54 7.89
N ILE A 272 -5.13 -34.64 8.64
CA ILE A 272 -3.97 -33.76 8.56
C ILE A 272 -2.80 -34.60 8.08
N LYS A 273 -2.27 -34.22 6.91
CA LYS A 273 -1.12 -34.89 6.30
C LYS A 273 0.08 -33.97 6.34
N LEU A 274 1.19 -34.50 6.84
CA LEU A 274 2.47 -33.80 6.91
C LEU A 274 3.42 -34.45 5.91
N TYR A 275 3.98 -33.64 5.01
CA TYR A 275 4.95 -34.07 4.01
C TYR A 275 6.25 -33.28 4.14
N GLY A 276 7.35 -33.91 3.76
CA GLY A 276 8.69 -33.30 3.76
C GLY A 276 9.62 -33.91 4.81
N ASN A 277 10.83 -33.34 4.91
CA ASN A 277 11.81 -33.76 5.91
C ASN A 277 11.51 -33.06 7.24
N THR A 278 10.66 -33.67 8.06
CA THR A 278 10.48 -33.22 9.42
C THR A 278 11.70 -33.68 10.23
N ILE A 279 12.69 -32.81 10.38
CA ILE A 279 13.82 -33.00 11.31
C ILE A 279 13.31 -33.19 12.76
N LEU A 280 12.07 -32.75 13.00
CA LEU A 280 11.24 -33.05 14.16
C LEU A 280 10.45 -34.35 13.95
N ASP A 281 10.16 -35.08 15.03
CA ASP A 281 9.29 -36.25 14.95
C ASP A 281 7.91 -35.85 14.40
N SER A 282 7.54 -36.42 13.25
CA SER A 282 6.26 -36.15 12.58
C SER A 282 5.06 -36.46 13.48
N THR A 283 5.18 -37.41 14.41
CA THR A 283 4.10 -37.76 15.35
C THR A 283 3.92 -36.69 16.41
N GLU A 284 5.01 -36.09 16.88
CA GLU A 284 4.99 -34.97 17.82
C GLU A 284 4.40 -33.72 17.17
N VAL A 285 4.84 -33.38 15.95
CA VAL A 285 4.28 -32.26 15.18
C VAL A 285 2.80 -32.48 14.92
N LYS A 286 2.39 -33.67 14.46
CA LYS A 286 0.98 -33.99 14.24
C LYS A 286 0.17 -33.88 15.52
N LYS A 287 0.70 -34.32 16.67
CA LYS A 287 0.02 -34.22 17.97
C LYS A 287 -0.28 -32.77 18.35
N TYR A 288 0.70 -31.86 18.23
CA TYR A 288 0.52 -30.45 18.53
C TYR A 288 -0.43 -29.75 17.55
N VAL A 289 -0.29 -30.02 16.25
CA VAL A 289 -1.18 -29.47 15.22
C VAL A 289 -2.62 -29.97 15.41
N SER A 290 -2.82 -31.23 15.79
CA SER A 290 -4.15 -31.82 16.04
C SER A 290 -4.85 -31.25 17.27
N GLN A 291 -4.15 -30.49 18.15
CA GLN A 291 -4.79 -29.74 19.23
C GLN A 291 -5.47 -28.47 18.72
N ILE A 292 -5.01 -27.93 17.58
CA ILE A 292 -5.57 -26.74 16.93
C ILE A 292 -6.62 -27.16 15.89
N LEU A 293 -6.35 -28.23 15.14
CA LEU A 293 -7.17 -28.73 14.05
C LEU A 293 -7.77 -30.08 14.45
N LEU A 294 -8.94 -30.03 15.09
CA LEU A 294 -9.62 -31.26 15.53
C LEU A 294 -10.46 -31.84 14.38
N PRO A 295 -10.43 -33.17 14.15
CA PRO A 295 -11.32 -33.80 13.18
C PRO A 295 -12.79 -33.49 13.51
N LYS A 296 -13.60 -33.24 12.48
CA LYS A 296 -15.04 -32.84 12.58
C LYS A 296 -15.28 -31.48 13.24
N GLN A 297 -14.23 -30.73 13.58
CA GLN A 297 -14.39 -29.33 13.96
C GLN A 297 -14.72 -28.51 12.70
N THR A 298 -15.52 -27.47 12.86
CA THR A 298 -15.77 -26.50 11.77
C THR A 298 -14.47 -25.96 11.20
N PHE A 299 -14.33 -25.97 9.87
CA PHE A 299 -13.14 -25.47 9.20
C PHE A 299 -12.90 -23.99 9.53
N SER A 300 -11.64 -23.61 9.72
CA SER A 300 -11.25 -22.22 9.98
C SER A 300 -9.88 -21.92 9.39
N ARG A 301 -9.83 -20.98 8.43
CA ARG A 301 -8.56 -20.52 7.83
C ARG A 301 -7.57 -20.01 8.90
N ARG A 302 -8.07 -19.29 9.90
CA ARG A 302 -7.27 -18.79 11.03
C ARG A 302 -6.63 -19.92 11.84
N GLN A 303 -7.32 -21.05 12.03
CA GLN A 303 -6.74 -22.19 12.74
C GLN A 303 -5.61 -22.84 11.92
N ILE A 304 -5.72 -22.89 10.60
CA ILE A 304 -4.61 -23.33 9.73
C ILE A 304 -3.40 -22.40 9.89
N GLN A 305 -3.60 -21.09 9.85
CA GLN A 305 -2.52 -20.12 10.06
C GLN A 305 -1.87 -20.26 11.44
N GLN A 306 -2.67 -20.50 12.49
CA GLN A 306 -2.17 -20.78 13.84
C GLN A 306 -1.36 -22.07 13.90
N ALA A 307 -1.77 -23.12 13.18
CA ALA A 307 -1.02 -24.36 13.07
C ALA A 307 0.31 -24.16 12.32
N GLU A 308 0.31 -23.37 11.23
CA GLU A 308 1.54 -22.99 10.52
C GLU A 308 2.51 -22.22 11.42
N GLU A 309 2.02 -21.22 12.15
CA GLU A 309 2.82 -20.44 13.08
C GLU A 309 3.39 -21.31 14.22
N LEU A 310 2.57 -22.21 14.78
CA LEU A 310 3.01 -23.16 15.78
C LEU A 310 4.15 -24.04 15.25
N MET A 311 4.01 -24.61 14.04
CA MET A 311 5.06 -25.41 13.44
C MET A 311 6.33 -24.56 13.18
N LYS A 312 6.20 -23.35 12.63
CA LYS A 312 7.33 -22.42 12.45
C LYS A 312 8.06 -22.17 13.77
N ASN A 313 7.32 -21.99 14.86
CA ASN A 313 7.88 -21.81 16.20
C ASN A 313 8.59 -23.08 16.71
N MET A 314 8.01 -24.27 16.50
CA MET A 314 8.66 -25.54 16.86
C MET A 314 10.00 -25.75 16.14
N PHE A 315 10.06 -25.44 14.83
CA PHE A 315 11.31 -25.44 14.06
C PHE A 315 12.28 -24.37 14.57
N GLY A 316 11.77 -23.17 14.86
CA GLY A 316 12.53 -22.08 15.47
C GLY A 316 13.13 -22.41 16.83
N GLU A 317 12.50 -23.27 17.64
CA GLU A 317 13.09 -23.76 18.90
C GLU A 317 14.31 -24.65 18.69
N LYS A 318 14.37 -25.37 17.56
CA LYS A 318 15.52 -26.21 17.21
C LYS A 318 16.62 -25.43 16.48
N GLY A 319 16.37 -24.17 16.15
CA GLY A 319 17.32 -23.26 15.50
C GLY A 319 17.15 -23.13 14.00
N TYR A 320 16.00 -23.49 13.44
CA TYR A 320 15.67 -23.20 12.05
C TYR A 320 14.98 -21.84 11.97
N ALA A 321 15.69 -20.83 11.47
CA ALA A 321 15.22 -19.45 11.51
C ALA A 321 14.19 -19.11 10.42
N PHE A 322 14.24 -19.83 9.30
CA PHE A 322 13.39 -19.63 8.12
C PHE A 322 12.77 -20.93 7.61
N PRO A 323 11.99 -21.65 8.43
CA PRO A 323 11.25 -22.80 7.97
C PRO A 323 10.13 -22.34 7.03
N GLU A 324 10.07 -22.96 5.85
CA GLU A 324 8.98 -22.74 4.90
C GLU A 324 7.91 -23.82 5.12
N ILE A 325 6.70 -23.36 5.40
CA ILE A 325 5.54 -24.21 5.65
C ILE A 325 4.42 -23.73 4.75
N ILE A 326 3.99 -24.60 3.86
CA ILE A 326 2.92 -24.34 2.90
C ILE A 326 1.76 -25.26 3.26
N SER A 327 0.60 -24.69 3.59
CA SER A 327 -0.64 -25.44 3.72
C SER A 327 -1.43 -25.47 2.42
N ALA A 328 -2.02 -26.63 2.13
CA ALA A 328 -2.94 -26.82 1.02
C ALA A 328 -4.21 -27.52 1.56
N PRO A 329 -5.36 -26.81 1.61
CA PRO A 329 -6.64 -27.43 1.92
C PRO A 329 -7.12 -28.24 0.71
N ILE A 330 -7.38 -29.53 0.91
CA ILE A 330 -8.01 -30.42 -0.07
C ILE A 330 -9.49 -30.49 0.29
N ILE A 331 -10.33 -30.00 -0.62
CA ILE A 331 -11.76 -29.85 -0.40
C ILE A 331 -12.48 -31.05 -1.03
N ASP A 332 -13.22 -31.78 -0.20
CA ASP A 332 -14.20 -32.77 -0.65
C ASP A 332 -15.60 -32.14 -0.57
N ASP A 333 -16.15 -31.76 -1.72
CA ASP A 333 -17.47 -31.12 -1.81
C ASP A 333 -18.61 -32.14 -1.54
N GLU A 334 -18.38 -33.45 -1.69
CA GLU A 334 -19.40 -34.49 -1.44
C GLU A 334 -19.57 -34.74 0.06
N THR A 335 -18.46 -34.95 0.77
CA THR A 335 -18.48 -35.20 2.22
C THR A 335 -18.46 -33.93 3.04
N ARG A 336 -18.20 -32.77 2.42
CA ARG A 336 -18.02 -31.45 3.07
C ARG A 336 -16.88 -31.44 4.09
N ILE A 337 -15.85 -32.24 3.81
CA ILE A 337 -14.67 -32.38 4.64
C ILE A 337 -13.49 -31.69 3.94
N VAL A 338 -12.66 -31.00 4.71
CA VAL A 338 -11.44 -30.37 4.23
C VAL A 338 -10.25 -31.02 4.93
N ASP A 339 -9.52 -31.84 4.18
CA ASP A 339 -8.22 -32.35 4.60
C ASP A 339 -7.19 -31.22 4.46
N VAL A 340 -6.20 -31.19 5.36
CA VAL A 340 -5.14 -30.16 5.30
C VAL A 340 -3.80 -30.84 5.11
N GLU A 341 -3.15 -30.53 3.99
CA GLU A 341 -1.79 -30.97 3.71
C GLU A 341 -0.80 -29.87 4.08
N PHE A 342 0.18 -30.19 4.89
CA PHE A 342 1.29 -29.30 5.23
C PHE A 342 2.57 -29.82 4.60
N ARG A 343 3.18 -29.01 3.73
CA ARG A 343 4.49 -29.28 3.14
C ARG A 343 5.53 -28.46 3.89
N VAL A 344 6.49 -29.15 4.49
CA VAL A 344 7.47 -28.54 5.39
C VAL A 344 8.88 -28.65 4.82
N THR A 345 9.53 -27.49 4.70
CA THR A 345 10.94 -27.36 4.33
C THR A 345 11.67 -26.60 5.44
N PRO A 346 12.40 -27.29 6.35
CA PRO A 346 13.01 -26.65 7.52
C PRO A 346 14.10 -25.63 7.19
N GLY A 347 14.79 -25.81 6.06
CA GLY A 347 15.99 -25.04 5.71
C GLY A 347 17.20 -25.41 6.58
N ASN A 348 18.18 -24.52 6.64
CA ASN A 348 19.40 -24.72 7.42
C ASN A 348 19.22 -24.29 8.88
N ARG A 349 19.92 -24.98 9.78
CA ARG A 349 20.03 -24.55 11.17
C ARG A 349 20.91 -23.31 11.26
N SER A 350 20.43 -22.28 11.94
CA SER A 350 21.04 -20.97 12.00
C SER A 350 21.55 -20.59 13.39
N LYS A 351 22.69 -19.89 13.42
CA LYS A 351 23.22 -19.18 14.58
C LYS A 351 23.00 -17.69 14.40
N VAL A 352 22.75 -16.99 15.50
CA VAL A 352 22.62 -15.53 15.49
C VAL A 352 24.01 -14.94 15.48
N ARG A 353 24.38 -14.24 14.40
CA ARG A 353 25.68 -13.57 14.30
C ARG A 353 25.66 -12.26 15.08
N ARG A 354 24.69 -11.40 14.79
CA ARG A 354 24.56 -10.08 15.42
C ARG A 354 23.11 -9.75 15.74
N ILE A 355 22.92 -9.04 16.86
CA ILE A 355 21.66 -8.43 17.25
C ILE A 355 21.82 -6.91 17.18
N THR A 356 21.07 -6.31 16.27
CA THR A 356 21.02 -4.86 16.10
C THR A 356 19.75 -4.32 16.73
N ILE A 357 19.87 -3.26 17.52
CA ILE A 357 18.73 -2.47 18.01
C ILE A 357 18.71 -1.18 17.17
N SER A 358 17.54 -0.79 16.69
CA SER A 358 17.36 0.41 15.87
C SER A 358 16.11 1.18 16.28
N GLY A 359 16.11 2.50 16.11
CA GLY A 359 15.03 3.38 16.57
C GLY A 359 15.14 3.79 18.04
N ASN A 360 16.30 3.56 18.65
CA ASN A 360 16.64 3.97 20.02
C ASN A 360 17.32 5.35 20.04
N ASP A 361 16.68 6.37 19.45
CA ASP A 361 17.30 7.69 19.30
C ASP A 361 17.44 8.43 20.63
N SER A 362 16.52 8.21 21.58
CA SER A 362 16.54 8.88 22.89
C SER A 362 17.01 7.98 24.03
N THR A 363 17.26 6.69 23.78
CA THR A 363 17.56 5.70 24.81
C THR A 363 18.84 4.94 24.50
N ASN A 364 19.67 4.73 25.52
CA ASN A 364 20.91 3.99 25.38
C ASN A 364 20.64 2.53 24.97
N ASP A 365 21.45 2.01 24.05
CA ASP A 365 21.35 0.63 23.55
C ASP A 365 21.31 -0.42 24.69
N GLU A 366 22.11 -0.22 25.75
CA GLU A 366 22.19 -1.12 26.90
C GLU A 366 20.82 -1.34 27.60
N VAL A 367 19.99 -0.30 27.66
CA VAL A 367 18.65 -0.34 28.29
C VAL A 367 17.74 -1.35 27.59
N TYR A 368 17.87 -1.45 26.27
CA TYR A 368 17.14 -2.43 25.46
C TYR A 368 17.87 -3.77 25.40
N ARG A 369 19.20 -3.75 25.26
CA ARG A 369 20.01 -4.97 25.13
C ARG A 369 19.86 -5.91 26.33
N ARG A 370 19.76 -5.36 27.55
CA ARG A 370 19.52 -6.15 28.79
C ARG A 370 18.16 -6.86 28.82
N GLU A 371 17.20 -6.43 28.01
CA GLU A 371 15.91 -7.12 27.89
C GLU A 371 15.94 -8.30 26.92
N ILE A 372 16.97 -8.38 26.06
CA ILE A 372 17.10 -9.40 25.04
C ILE A 372 17.62 -10.71 25.67
N ARG A 373 16.94 -11.80 25.36
CA ARG A 373 17.20 -13.16 25.86
C ARG A 373 17.85 -14.06 24.83
N GLN A 374 17.69 -13.76 23.54
CA GLN A 374 18.50 -14.38 22.50
C GLN A 374 19.91 -13.79 22.58
N MET A 375 20.92 -14.65 22.67
CA MET A 375 22.32 -14.21 22.67
C MET A 375 22.89 -14.23 21.26
N GLU A 376 23.82 -13.31 21.00
CA GLU A 376 24.70 -13.37 19.84
C GLU A 376 25.61 -14.60 19.93
N SER A 377 26.06 -15.11 18.78
CA SER A 377 26.81 -16.35 18.61
C SER A 377 26.12 -17.63 19.13
N ALA A 378 24.89 -17.55 19.63
CA ALA A 378 24.10 -18.70 20.04
C ALA A 378 23.23 -19.23 18.90
N ILE A 379 22.80 -20.48 19.03
CA ILE A 379 21.80 -21.07 18.13
C ILE A 379 20.52 -20.23 18.23
N HIS A 380 19.87 -20.02 17.09
CA HIS A 380 18.56 -19.37 17.03
C HIS A 380 17.55 -20.10 17.94
N LYS A 381 16.82 -19.34 18.76
CA LYS A 381 15.70 -19.86 19.56
C LYS A 381 14.53 -18.88 19.48
N GLN A 382 13.42 -19.35 18.92
CA GLN A 382 12.24 -18.52 18.72
C GLN A 382 11.67 -17.98 20.05
N SER A 383 11.58 -18.82 21.07
CA SER A 383 11.07 -18.50 22.41
C SER A 383 11.89 -17.44 23.12
N ALA A 384 13.21 -17.40 22.88
CA ALA A 384 14.09 -16.37 23.42
C ALA A 384 13.82 -15.02 22.75
N ILE A 385 13.61 -15.01 21.43
CA ILE A 385 13.27 -13.79 20.66
C ILE A 385 11.90 -13.27 21.07
N ASP A 386 10.88 -14.12 21.16
CA ASP A 386 9.53 -13.71 21.55
C ASP A 386 9.50 -13.18 22.98
N ARG A 387 10.24 -13.82 23.90
CA ARG A 387 10.43 -13.31 25.26
C ARG A 387 11.11 -11.95 25.26
N SER A 388 12.11 -11.74 24.41
CA SER A 388 12.79 -10.44 24.25
C SER A 388 11.81 -9.37 23.79
N LYS A 389 11.00 -9.66 22.76
CA LYS A 389 9.95 -8.77 22.25
C LYS A 389 8.95 -8.39 23.34
N ILE A 390 8.42 -9.36 24.08
CA ILE A 390 7.47 -9.11 25.19
C ILE A 390 8.10 -8.23 26.27
N ARG A 391 9.36 -8.46 26.64
CA ARG A 391 10.05 -7.67 27.66
C ARG A 391 10.26 -6.23 27.21
N LEU A 392 10.68 -6.01 25.97
CA LEU A 392 10.82 -4.68 25.37
C LEU A 392 9.46 -3.96 25.31
N GLN A 393 8.40 -4.62 24.86
CA GLN A 393 7.05 -4.04 24.78
C GLN A 393 6.45 -3.69 26.15
N ARG A 394 6.92 -4.30 27.23
CA ARG A 394 6.50 -3.96 28.60
C ARG A 394 7.12 -2.66 29.12
N LEU A 395 8.17 -2.15 28.47
CA LEU A 395 8.78 -0.89 28.84
C LEU A 395 7.81 0.26 28.51
N LYS A 396 7.59 1.16 29.47
CA LYS A 396 6.61 2.24 29.32
C LYS A 396 6.95 3.28 28.24
N PHE A 397 8.22 3.35 27.86
CA PHE A 397 8.78 4.25 26.83
C PHE A 397 8.89 3.58 25.46
N VAL A 398 8.41 2.34 25.33
CA VAL A 398 8.31 1.63 24.05
C VAL A 398 6.84 1.60 23.63
N ASP A 399 6.59 1.93 22.37
CA ASP A 399 5.27 1.84 21.74
C ASP A 399 5.12 0.54 20.96
N ASN A 400 6.07 0.28 20.05
CA ASN A 400 6.07 -0.91 19.22
C ASN A 400 7.48 -1.53 19.12
N VAL A 401 7.50 -2.85 18.91
CA VAL A 401 8.72 -3.62 18.68
C VAL A 401 8.49 -4.56 17.51
N GLU A 402 9.20 -4.32 16.42
CA GLU A 402 9.25 -5.20 15.26
C GLU A 402 10.56 -5.98 15.28
N VAL A 403 10.49 -7.29 15.00
CA VAL A 403 11.67 -8.15 14.92
C VAL A 403 11.85 -8.59 13.48
N VAL A 404 12.94 -8.15 12.87
CA VAL A 404 13.30 -8.50 11.51
C VAL A 404 14.47 -9.47 11.55
N LYS A 405 14.33 -10.62 10.89
CA LYS A 405 15.40 -11.61 10.73
C LYS A 405 15.92 -11.51 9.31
N THR A 406 17.23 -11.35 9.14
CA THR A 406 17.86 -11.30 7.83
C THR A 406 18.89 -12.42 7.68
N ARG A 407 18.94 -13.00 6.49
CA ARG A 407 20.02 -13.94 6.14
C ARG A 407 21.29 -13.16 5.91
N VAL A 408 22.40 -13.67 6.43
CA VAL A 408 23.72 -13.08 6.18
C VAL A 408 24.14 -13.44 4.75
N PRO A 409 24.52 -12.46 3.90
CA PRO A 409 25.09 -12.75 2.58
C PRO A 409 26.30 -13.69 2.73
N ASP A 410 26.42 -14.66 1.83
CA ASP A 410 27.53 -15.62 1.77
C ASP A 410 27.65 -16.59 2.97
N SER A 411 26.66 -16.63 3.87
CA SER A 411 26.56 -17.66 4.91
C SER A 411 25.18 -18.32 4.89
N SER A 412 25.18 -19.65 4.88
CA SER A 412 23.96 -20.46 4.89
C SER A 412 23.45 -20.78 6.30
N ASP A 413 24.26 -20.53 7.33
CA ASP A 413 24.04 -20.92 8.73
C ASP A 413 24.04 -19.73 9.70
N GLN A 414 24.15 -18.49 9.21
CA GLN A 414 24.14 -17.29 10.05
C GLN A 414 22.97 -16.36 9.72
N ILE A 415 22.44 -15.73 10.77
CA ILE A 415 21.39 -14.73 10.66
C ILE A 415 21.73 -13.51 11.51
N ASP A 416 21.28 -12.35 11.06
CA ASP A 416 21.20 -11.16 11.89
C ASP A 416 19.76 -10.94 12.32
N ILE A 417 19.60 -10.41 13.53
CA ILE A 417 18.30 -10.07 14.10
C ILE A 417 18.29 -8.58 14.41
N THR A 418 17.35 -7.86 13.82
CA THR A 418 17.15 -6.44 14.09
C THR A 418 15.87 -6.25 14.90
N PHE A 419 15.99 -5.70 16.10
CA PHE A 419 14.88 -5.21 16.90
C PHE A 419 14.66 -3.73 16.55
N LYS A 420 13.64 -3.46 15.74
CA LYS A 420 13.19 -2.08 15.44
C LYS A 420 12.23 -1.64 16.53
N ILE A 421 12.61 -0.60 17.26
CA ILE A 421 11.87 -0.07 18.39
C ILE A 421 11.28 1.28 17.97
N THR A 422 10.00 1.48 18.25
CA THR A 422 9.35 2.79 18.17
C THR A 422 9.22 3.32 19.58
N GLU A 423 9.95 4.38 19.90
CA GLU A 423 9.91 5.02 21.21
C GLU A 423 8.69 5.92 21.37
N ARG A 424 8.19 6.02 22.61
CA ARG A 424 7.16 6.99 23.00
C ARG A 424 7.56 7.71 24.27
N LYS A 425 6.99 8.90 24.46
CA LYS A 425 7.17 9.67 25.69
C LYS A 425 6.57 8.92 26.88
N ALA A 426 7.39 8.69 27.91
CA ALA A 426 6.98 8.01 29.15
C ALA A 426 6.94 8.94 30.38
N GLY A 427 6.68 10.23 30.13
CA GLY A 427 6.35 11.19 31.19
C GLY A 427 4.87 11.05 31.56
N GLU A 428 4.59 10.94 32.86
CA GLU A 428 3.25 10.86 33.41
C GLU A 428 3.06 12.03 34.40
N PHE A 429 1.97 12.78 34.24
CA PHE A 429 1.49 13.77 35.20
C PHE A 429 0.10 13.35 35.67
N ARG A 430 -0.09 13.17 36.97
CA ARG A 430 -1.35 12.75 37.57
C ARG A 430 -1.72 13.68 38.71
N VAL A 431 -2.96 14.15 38.68
CA VAL A 431 -3.58 14.90 39.77
C VAL A 431 -4.73 14.06 40.29
N SER A 432 -4.77 13.83 41.60
CA SER A 432 -5.83 13.07 42.26
C SER A 432 -6.41 13.89 43.40
N ALA A 433 -7.72 13.81 43.58
CA ALA A 433 -8.43 14.40 44.72
C ALA A 433 -9.39 13.36 45.30
N GLY A 434 -9.48 13.30 46.62
CA GLY A 434 -10.31 12.32 47.32
C GLY A 434 -10.78 12.83 48.68
N TRP A 435 -11.68 12.08 49.30
CA TRP A 435 -12.16 12.34 50.66
C TRP A 435 -12.05 11.05 51.47
N SER A 436 -11.55 11.17 52.69
CA SER A 436 -11.49 10.09 53.68
C SER A 436 -12.06 10.58 55.01
N ASP A 437 -12.75 9.73 55.75
CA ASP A 437 -13.25 10.06 57.09
C ASP A 437 -12.11 10.35 58.08
N THR A 438 -10.93 9.75 57.86
CA THR A 438 -9.74 9.94 58.70
C THR A 438 -8.89 11.15 58.29
N ASP A 439 -8.71 11.37 56.98
CA ASP A 439 -7.75 12.35 56.44
C ASP A 439 -8.43 13.60 55.85
N GLY A 440 -9.76 13.61 55.81
CA GLY A 440 -10.56 14.65 55.17
C GLY A 440 -10.31 14.71 53.66
N ALA A 441 -10.24 15.93 53.12
CA ALA A 441 -9.89 16.15 51.72
C ALA A 441 -8.41 15.83 51.47
N VAL A 442 -8.12 15.01 50.47
CA VAL A 442 -6.77 14.62 50.05
C VAL A 442 -6.53 15.10 48.63
N PHE A 443 -5.38 15.74 48.40
CA PHE A 443 -4.93 16.19 47.09
C PHE A 443 -3.53 15.66 46.81
N ASP A 444 -3.36 14.93 45.71
CA ASP A 444 -2.09 14.36 45.27
C ASP A 444 -1.70 14.87 43.89
N ILE A 445 -0.43 15.22 43.74
CA ILE A 445 0.22 15.55 42.47
C ILE A 445 1.40 14.60 42.31
N ASP A 446 1.33 13.75 41.30
CA ASP A 446 2.34 12.76 40.94
C ASP A 446 2.94 13.14 39.57
N LEU A 447 4.22 13.51 39.58
CA LEU A 447 5.05 13.68 38.38
C LEU A 447 5.99 12.50 38.28
N LYS A 448 5.98 11.78 37.16
CA LYS A 448 6.83 10.61 36.94
C LYS A 448 7.46 10.67 35.56
N GLN A 449 8.76 10.40 35.47
CA GLN A 449 9.47 10.22 34.22
C GLN A 449 10.14 8.84 34.22
N ASP A 450 9.59 7.91 33.45
CA ASP A 450 10.27 6.65 33.16
C ASP A 450 11.33 6.89 32.06
N ASN A 451 12.44 6.15 32.13
CA ASN A 451 13.61 6.29 31.23
C ASN A 451 14.19 7.71 31.20
N PHE A 452 14.47 8.26 32.39
CA PHE A 452 15.06 9.58 32.52
C PHE A 452 16.39 9.67 31.75
N LEU A 453 16.48 10.63 30.84
CA LEU A 453 17.63 10.88 29.96
C LEU A 453 18.11 9.65 29.17
N GLY A 454 17.22 8.70 28.88
CA GLY A 454 17.60 7.50 28.11
C GLY A 454 18.41 6.45 28.88
N GLY A 455 18.58 6.62 30.20
CA GLY A 455 19.36 5.70 31.04
C GLY A 455 18.57 4.52 31.61
N GLY A 456 17.27 4.41 31.31
CA GLY A 456 16.38 3.38 31.86
C GLY A 456 15.99 3.60 33.32
N ASN A 457 16.48 4.66 33.96
CA ASN A 457 16.13 5.03 35.33
C ASN A 457 14.75 5.69 35.41
N ASN A 458 14.07 5.55 36.54
CA ASN A 458 12.83 6.23 36.82
C ASN A 458 13.01 7.32 37.89
N ILE A 459 12.52 8.53 37.59
CA ILE A 459 12.40 9.62 38.55
C ILE A 459 10.91 9.86 38.82
N ALA A 460 10.53 10.06 40.08
CA ALA A 460 9.20 10.50 40.43
C ALA A 460 9.21 11.51 41.57
N VAL A 461 8.31 12.49 41.49
CA VAL A 461 8.02 13.48 42.51
C VAL A 461 6.56 13.35 42.87
N LYS A 462 6.28 13.14 44.16
CA LYS A 462 4.92 13.01 44.68
C LYS A 462 4.69 14.05 45.76
N ALA A 463 3.77 14.98 45.53
CA ALA A 463 3.32 15.94 46.51
C ALA A 463 1.91 15.56 46.96
N SER A 464 1.69 15.44 48.26
CA SER A 464 0.42 15.05 48.85
C SER A 464 0.05 16.03 49.96
N ARG A 465 -1.21 16.46 50.00
CA ARG A 465 -1.75 17.33 51.04
C ARG A 465 -3.11 16.82 51.49
N SER A 466 -3.25 16.53 52.77
CA SER A 466 -4.51 16.24 53.45
C SER A 466 -4.73 17.19 54.62
N ASN A 467 -5.86 17.05 55.32
CA ASN A 467 -6.11 17.82 56.54
C ASN A 467 -5.15 17.44 57.69
N VAL A 468 -4.55 16.25 57.63
CA VAL A 468 -3.71 15.68 58.69
C VAL A 468 -2.23 15.73 58.35
N GLN A 469 -1.87 15.59 57.06
CA GLN A 469 -0.48 15.47 56.64
C GLN A 469 -0.22 16.22 55.33
N THR A 470 0.93 16.90 55.26
CA THR A 470 1.52 17.34 54.00
C THR A 470 2.79 16.50 53.77
N SER A 471 3.07 16.07 52.55
CA SER A 471 4.35 15.42 52.26
C SER A 471 4.80 15.64 50.84
N LEU A 472 6.13 15.71 50.67
CA LEU A 472 6.80 15.70 49.39
C LEU A 472 7.76 14.52 49.36
N ARG A 473 7.63 13.65 48.36
CA ARG A 473 8.48 12.47 48.19
C ARG A 473 9.18 12.52 46.84
N LEU A 474 10.48 12.28 46.85
CA LEU A 474 11.31 12.15 45.66
C LEU A 474 11.80 10.71 45.56
N PHE A 475 11.53 10.08 44.43
CA PHE A 475 11.95 8.72 44.13
C PHE A 475 12.94 8.74 42.97
N LEU A 476 14.07 8.07 43.15
CA LEU A 476 15.01 7.71 42.09
C LEU A 476 15.15 6.19 42.09
N THR A 477 14.70 5.55 41.03
CA THR A 477 14.71 4.09 40.89
C THR A 477 15.60 3.69 39.72
N ASP A 478 16.62 2.90 40.00
CA ASP A 478 17.39 2.17 39.00
C ASP A 478 16.88 0.71 38.96
N PRO A 479 16.16 0.29 37.91
CA PRO A 479 15.59 -1.05 37.84
C PRO A 479 16.63 -2.16 37.61
N TYR A 480 17.84 -1.82 37.15
CA TYR A 480 18.92 -2.76 36.88
C TYR A 480 20.22 -2.26 37.52
N TYR A 481 20.19 -2.10 38.85
CA TYR A 481 21.39 -1.76 39.60
C TYR A 481 22.45 -2.87 39.52
N THR A 482 22.01 -4.12 39.30
CA THR A 482 22.87 -5.24 38.93
C THR A 482 22.46 -5.82 37.58
N MET A 483 23.38 -6.55 36.94
CA MET A 483 23.14 -7.23 35.66
C MET A 483 21.95 -8.21 35.70
N ASP A 484 21.66 -8.79 36.87
CA ASP A 484 20.56 -9.74 37.04
C ASP A 484 19.18 -9.08 37.25
N GLY A 485 19.12 -7.74 37.29
CA GLY A 485 17.88 -6.98 37.43
C GLY A 485 17.45 -6.75 38.88
N VAL A 486 18.41 -6.65 39.81
CA VAL A 486 18.11 -6.15 41.16
C VAL A 486 17.87 -4.64 41.07
N SER A 487 16.70 -4.19 41.52
CA SER A 487 16.34 -2.77 41.52
C SER A 487 16.82 -2.05 42.78
N ARG A 488 17.32 -0.82 42.64
CA ARG A 488 17.66 0.08 43.75
C ARG A 488 16.78 1.33 43.70
N THR A 489 16.07 1.60 44.79
CA THR A 489 15.25 2.83 44.93
C THR A 489 15.77 3.70 46.06
N THR A 490 16.08 4.96 45.77
CA THR A 490 16.34 5.98 46.77
C THR A 490 15.08 6.83 46.93
N ASN A 491 14.62 6.97 48.18
CA ASN A 491 13.41 7.73 48.53
C ASN A 491 13.77 8.81 49.55
N LEU A 492 13.52 10.07 49.20
CA LEU A 492 13.65 11.22 50.09
C LEU A 492 12.25 11.72 50.43
N ILE A 493 11.95 11.85 51.73
CA ILE A 493 10.63 12.22 52.22
C ILE A 493 10.77 13.49 53.06
N PHE A 494 9.99 14.51 52.70
CA PHE A 494 9.74 15.70 53.51
C PHE A 494 8.31 15.61 54.02
N LYS A 495 8.10 15.74 55.32
CA LYS A 495 6.79 15.69 55.98
C LYS A 495 6.52 17.00 56.70
#